data_AF-A0A2E2EII5-F1
#
_entry.id   AF-A0A2E2EII5-F1
#
_cell.length_a   1.000
_cell.length_b   1.000
_cell.length_c   1.000
_cell.angle_alpha   90.00
_cell.angle_beta   90.00
_cell.angle_gamma   90.00
#
_symmetry.space_group_name_H-M   'P 1'
#
loop_
_entity.id
_entity.type
_entity.pdbx_description
1 polymer ?
#
loop_
_entity_poly.entity_id
_entity_poly.type
_entity_poly.pdbx_seq_one_letter_code
_entity_poly.pdbx_strand_id
1 'polypeptide(L)'
;MICLFFCIFSVQAKLVKDEHYVTGSNKYNWSDVCREMTKRNSPLIEYATITKLDCMGRKVSATDFCFQKEAANPYFTRGYVEKKSRKIVCQSAKRVILKWKCEGKNDKYCQDSEVGCFLFKEKLARRLKLVHNSITDKKYLNCYFDIHSEEMELNL
;
A
#
# COMPACT_ATOMS: atom_id res chain seq x y z
N MET A 1 42.25 -19.62 -17.71
CA MET A 1 41.35 -19.77 -16.54
C MET A 1 40.92 -18.38 -16.12
N ILE A 2 39.81 -17.87 -16.65
CA ILE A 2 39.38 -16.48 -16.50
C ILE A 2 38.30 -16.41 -15.42
N CYS A 3 38.58 -15.64 -14.37
CA CYS A 3 37.75 -15.48 -13.18
C CYS A 3 36.35 -14.96 -13.51
N LEU A 4 35.36 -15.61 -12.90
CA LEU A 4 34.00 -15.13 -12.74
C LEU A 4 33.99 -13.72 -12.13
N PHE A 5 33.66 -12.72 -12.95
CA PHE A 5 33.20 -11.42 -12.46
C PHE A 5 31.76 -11.58 -11.98
N PHE A 6 31.59 -11.86 -10.70
CA PHE A 6 30.32 -11.77 -10.00
C PHE A 6 29.87 -10.30 -10.02
N CYS A 7 28.99 -9.95 -10.95
CA CYS A 7 28.27 -8.68 -10.92
C CYS A 7 27.29 -8.70 -9.74
N ILE A 8 27.76 -8.26 -8.58
CA ILE A 8 26.92 -7.96 -7.41
C ILE A 8 26.18 -6.66 -7.73
N PHE A 9 25.11 -6.74 -8.53
CA PHE A 9 24.18 -5.62 -8.64
C PHE A 9 23.42 -5.52 -7.33
N SER A 10 23.87 -4.63 -6.44
CA SER A 10 23.14 -4.24 -5.25
C SER A 10 21.83 -3.56 -5.67
N VAL A 11 20.74 -4.31 -5.71
CA VAL A 11 19.40 -3.75 -5.91
C VAL A 11 19.06 -2.93 -4.67
N GLN A 12 19.27 -1.62 -4.73
CA GLN A 12 18.80 -0.72 -3.68
C GLN A 12 17.28 -0.62 -3.75
N ALA A 13 16.60 -0.87 -2.63
CA ALA A 13 15.16 -0.66 -2.54
C ALA A 13 14.84 0.82 -2.71
N LYS A 14 13.94 1.14 -3.65
CA LYS A 14 13.48 2.52 -3.88
C LYS A 14 12.64 3.06 -2.74
N LEU A 15 11.90 2.19 -2.05
CA LEU A 15 11.16 2.55 -0.85
C LEU A 15 12.13 2.59 0.34
N VAL A 16 12.39 3.81 0.82
CA VAL A 16 13.33 4.05 1.93
C VAL A 16 12.60 4.01 3.27
N LYS A 17 11.35 4.48 3.30
CA LYS A 17 10.52 4.55 4.51
C LYS A 17 9.06 4.26 4.18
N ASP A 18 8.44 3.38 4.96
CA ASP A 18 7.02 3.02 4.92
C ASP A 18 6.52 2.85 6.36
N GLU A 19 6.25 3.96 7.04
CA GLU A 19 5.77 3.95 8.42
C GLU A 19 4.26 4.13 8.46
N HIS A 20 3.58 3.21 9.15
CA HIS A 20 2.16 3.28 9.41
C HIS A 20 1.93 3.37 10.91
N TYR A 21 1.24 4.42 11.37
CA TYR A 21 0.81 4.56 12.76
C TYR A 21 -0.49 3.78 12.93
N VAL A 22 -0.35 2.46 12.99
CA VAL A 22 -1.44 1.48 12.94
C VAL A 22 -2.37 1.63 14.14
N THR A 23 -3.65 1.77 13.86
CA THR A 23 -4.72 1.76 14.87
C THR A 23 -5.40 0.41 14.98
N GLY A 24 -5.32 -0.42 13.94
CA GLY A 24 -5.91 -1.76 13.97
C GLY A 24 -5.73 -2.51 12.66
N SER A 25 -6.10 -3.78 12.69
CA SER A 25 -6.15 -4.62 11.49
C SER A 25 -7.26 -5.65 11.62
N ASN A 26 -8.13 -5.71 10.63
CA ASN A 26 -9.11 -6.79 10.50
C ASN A 26 -8.56 -7.85 9.54
N LYS A 27 -8.80 -9.13 9.85
CA LYS A 27 -8.27 -10.24 9.05
C LYS A 27 -9.41 -11.14 8.57
N TYR A 28 -9.40 -11.48 7.30
CA TYR A 28 -10.44 -12.27 6.64
C TYR A 28 -9.84 -13.49 5.95
N ASN A 29 -10.47 -14.65 6.08
CA ASN A 29 -9.96 -15.87 5.45
C ASN A 29 -10.08 -15.78 3.93
N TRP A 30 -9.12 -16.37 3.22
CA TRP A 30 -9.13 -16.41 1.76
C TRP A 30 -10.40 -17.02 1.16
N SER A 31 -10.97 -18.05 1.79
CA SER A 31 -12.22 -18.69 1.35
C SER A 31 -13.40 -17.72 1.35
N ASP A 32 -13.53 -16.91 2.41
CA ASP A 32 -14.61 -15.94 2.56
C ASP A 32 -14.44 -14.79 1.57
N VAL A 33 -13.20 -14.30 1.42
CA VAL A 33 -12.86 -13.27 0.43
C VAL A 33 -13.21 -13.75 -0.99
N CYS A 34 -12.78 -14.95 -1.37
CA CYS A 34 -13.08 -15.48 -2.69
C CYS A 34 -14.59 -15.66 -2.90
N ARG A 35 -15.32 -16.15 -1.90
CA ARG A 35 -16.77 -16.30 -1.97
C ARG A 35 -17.47 -14.97 -2.18
N GLU A 36 -17.11 -13.93 -1.42
CA GLU A 36 -17.69 -12.59 -1.53
C GLU A 36 -17.34 -11.94 -2.89
N MET A 37 -16.06 -11.96 -3.27
CA MET A 37 -15.57 -11.24 -4.46
C MET A 37 -15.92 -11.92 -5.79
N THR A 38 -16.07 -13.26 -5.80
CA THR A 38 -16.37 -14.02 -7.01
C THR A 38 -17.79 -14.57 -7.06
N LYS A 39 -18.55 -14.45 -5.96
CA LYS A 39 -19.90 -15.01 -5.78
C LYS A 39 -19.96 -16.54 -5.95
N ARG A 40 -18.85 -17.24 -5.72
CA ARG A 40 -18.73 -18.71 -5.83
C ARG A 40 -17.76 -19.27 -4.79
N ASN A 41 -17.99 -20.51 -4.38
CA ASN A 41 -16.99 -21.25 -3.60
C ASN A 41 -15.82 -21.61 -4.50
N SER A 42 -14.60 -21.24 -4.08
CA SER A 42 -13.38 -21.52 -4.82
C SER A 42 -12.62 -22.63 -4.10
N PRO A 43 -12.63 -23.88 -4.59
CA PRO A 43 -11.93 -25.00 -3.94
C PRO A 43 -10.41 -24.85 -4.02
N LEU A 44 -9.92 -24.21 -5.09
CA LEU A 44 -8.51 -23.88 -5.27
C LEU A 44 -8.32 -22.37 -5.08
N ILE A 45 -7.57 -22.00 -4.04
CA ILE A 45 -7.24 -20.61 -3.72
C ILE A 45 -5.74 -20.48 -3.47
N GLU A 46 -5.11 -19.60 -4.24
CA GLU A 46 -3.67 -19.44 -4.29
C GLU A 46 -3.24 -18.00 -4.08
N TYR A 47 -2.05 -17.82 -3.52
CA TYR A 47 -1.41 -16.51 -3.43
C TYR A 47 -0.92 -16.11 -4.82
N ALA A 48 -1.42 -15.01 -5.38
CA ALA A 48 -0.90 -14.44 -6.62
C ALA A 48 0.18 -13.39 -6.34
N THR A 49 -0.16 -12.36 -5.56
CA THR A 49 0.77 -11.29 -5.15
C THR A 49 0.38 -10.76 -3.77
N ILE A 50 1.20 -9.89 -3.18
CA ILE A 50 0.87 -9.24 -1.90
C ILE A 50 -0.41 -8.41 -1.97
N THR A 51 -0.89 -8.04 -3.17
CA THR A 51 -2.12 -7.28 -3.38
C THR A 51 -3.24 -8.09 -4.01
N LYS A 52 -2.98 -9.32 -4.45
CA LYS A 52 -3.96 -10.13 -5.19
C LYS A 52 -4.00 -11.57 -4.72
N LEU A 53 -5.22 -12.07 -4.57
CA LEU A 53 -5.52 -13.47 -4.30
C LEU A 53 -6.07 -14.12 -5.57
N ASP A 54 -5.66 -15.33 -5.91
CA ASP A 54 -6.22 -16.08 -7.03
C ASP A 54 -7.32 -17.01 -6.54
N CYS A 55 -8.55 -16.75 -6.96
CA CYS A 55 -9.74 -17.51 -6.65
C CYS A 55 -10.14 -18.38 -7.85
N MET A 56 -9.35 -19.43 -8.12
CA MET A 56 -9.56 -20.38 -9.22
C MET A 56 -9.56 -19.69 -10.60
N GLY A 57 -8.45 -19.05 -10.94
CA GLY A 57 -8.21 -18.32 -12.20
C GLY A 57 -8.69 -16.87 -12.19
N ARG A 58 -9.45 -16.45 -11.16
CA ARG A 58 -9.92 -15.07 -11.01
C ARG A 58 -9.12 -14.35 -9.94
N LYS A 59 -8.28 -13.40 -10.35
CA LYS A 59 -7.47 -12.57 -9.44
C LYS A 59 -8.33 -11.48 -8.82
N VAL A 60 -8.49 -11.52 -7.50
CA VAL A 60 -9.22 -10.51 -6.71
C VAL A 60 -8.25 -9.60 -5.97
N SER A 61 -8.60 -8.33 -5.87
CA SER A 61 -7.78 -7.30 -5.21
C SER A 61 -8.05 -7.26 -3.72
N ALA A 62 -6.99 -7.40 -2.90
CA ALA A 62 -7.07 -7.31 -1.45
C ALA A 62 -7.54 -5.92 -1.01
N THR A 63 -7.02 -4.86 -1.64
CA THR A 63 -7.40 -3.49 -1.34
C THR A 63 -8.86 -3.21 -1.65
N ASP A 64 -9.38 -3.71 -2.79
CA ASP A 64 -10.78 -3.44 -3.16
C ASP A 64 -11.76 -4.23 -2.29
N PHE A 65 -11.43 -5.48 -1.95
CA PHE A 65 -12.18 -6.25 -0.94
C PHE A 65 -12.24 -5.47 0.38
N CYS A 66 -11.09 -5.05 0.91
CA CYS A 66 -11.03 -4.32 2.17
C CYS A 66 -11.77 -2.97 2.09
N PHE A 67 -11.64 -2.24 0.98
CA PHE A 67 -12.29 -0.95 0.80
C PHE A 67 -13.82 -1.07 0.86
N GLN A 68 -14.38 -2.15 0.30
CA GLN A 68 -15.81 -2.46 0.40
C GLN A 68 -16.18 -2.96 1.80
N LYS A 69 -15.40 -3.89 2.37
CA LYS A 69 -15.69 -4.52 3.65
C LYS A 69 -15.64 -3.54 4.83
N GLU A 70 -14.70 -2.61 4.76
CA GLU A 70 -14.44 -1.59 5.78
C GLU A 70 -15.11 -0.25 5.42
N ALA A 71 -16.24 -0.25 4.68
CA ALA A 71 -16.92 0.97 4.22
C ALA A 71 -17.08 2.05 5.30
N ALA A 72 -17.40 1.67 6.54
CA ALA A 72 -17.60 2.58 7.67
C ALA A 72 -16.32 3.01 8.42
N ASN A 73 -15.14 2.44 8.10
CA ASN A 73 -13.90 2.69 8.84
C ASN A 73 -13.07 3.84 8.24
N PRO A 74 -13.08 5.07 8.80
CA PRO A 74 -12.37 6.20 8.21
C PRO A 74 -10.83 6.03 8.20
N TYR A 75 -10.30 5.13 9.02
CA TYR A 75 -8.87 4.89 9.19
C TYR A 75 -8.29 3.87 8.21
N PHE A 76 -9.10 3.29 7.31
CA PHE A 76 -8.61 2.29 6.37
C PHE A 76 -7.52 2.85 5.45
N THR A 77 -6.39 2.14 5.38
CA THR A 77 -5.22 2.56 4.60
C THR A 77 -4.93 1.65 3.41
N ARG A 78 -4.78 0.34 3.65
CA ARG A 78 -4.46 -0.64 2.61
C ARG A 78 -4.96 -2.04 2.94
N GLY A 79 -5.20 -2.83 1.92
CA GLY A 79 -5.44 -4.27 2.03
C GLY A 79 -4.27 -5.06 1.45
N TYR A 80 -3.85 -6.14 2.10
CA TYR A 80 -2.81 -7.01 1.58
C TYR A 80 -3.04 -8.49 1.91
N VAL A 81 -2.41 -9.36 1.13
CA VAL A 81 -2.51 -10.82 1.26
C VAL A 81 -1.40 -11.35 2.17
N GLU A 82 -1.78 -11.95 3.29
CA GLU A 82 -0.87 -12.62 4.22
C GLU A 82 -0.79 -14.12 3.88
N LYS A 83 0.26 -14.51 3.13
CA LYS A 83 0.45 -15.90 2.63
C LYS A 83 0.49 -16.94 3.75
N LYS A 84 1.21 -16.66 4.84
CA LYS A 84 1.44 -17.62 5.93
C LYS A 84 0.15 -18.01 6.67
N SER A 85 -0.69 -17.04 6.97
CA SER A 85 -1.94 -17.26 7.72
C SER A 85 -3.14 -17.55 6.81
N ARG A 86 -2.95 -17.46 5.48
CA ARG A 86 -4.02 -17.53 4.47
C ARG A 86 -5.15 -16.53 4.74
N LYS A 87 -4.78 -15.28 5.05
CA LYS A 87 -5.72 -14.18 5.29
C LYS A 87 -5.49 -12.99 4.37
N ILE A 88 -6.53 -12.21 4.16
CA ILE A 88 -6.45 -10.81 3.73
C ILE A 88 -6.44 -9.96 4.99
N VAL A 89 -5.51 -9.01 5.06
CA VAL A 89 -5.40 -8.05 6.16
C VAL A 89 -5.86 -6.69 5.66
N CYS A 90 -6.88 -6.13 6.30
CA CYS A 90 -7.34 -4.77 6.09
C CYS A 90 -6.74 -3.89 7.19
N GLN A 91 -5.73 -3.10 6.82
CA GLN A 91 -4.93 -2.31 7.74
C GLN A 91 -5.53 -0.92 7.94
N SER A 92 -5.60 -0.48 9.19
CA SER A 92 -6.05 0.85 9.58
C SER A 92 -4.93 1.61 10.27
N ALA A 93 -4.78 2.89 9.95
CA ALA A 93 -3.78 3.76 10.57
C ALA A 93 -4.30 5.20 10.60
N LYS A 94 -3.85 5.99 11.58
CA LYS A 94 -4.12 7.44 11.61
C LYS A 94 -3.21 8.19 10.64
N ARG A 95 -1.95 7.75 10.54
CA ARG A 95 -0.91 8.41 9.77
C ARG A 95 -0.09 7.41 8.96
N VAL A 96 0.32 7.82 7.75
CA VAL A 96 1.24 7.10 6.88
C VAL A 96 2.35 8.05 6.42
N ILE A 97 3.61 7.66 6.63
CA ILE A 97 4.78 8.42 6.20
C ILE A 97 5.59 7.58 5.22
N LEU A 98 5.72 8.09 4.00
CA LEU A 98 6.45 7.46 2.92
C LEU A 98 7.69 8.28 2.56
N LYS A 99 8.82 7.60 2.35
CA LYS A 99 10.00 8.17 1.70
C LYS A 99 10.42 7.29 0.53
N TRP A 100 10.40 7.85 -0.66
CA TRP A 100 10.75 7.17 -1.90
C TRP A 100 12.01 7.79 -2.52
N LYS A 101 13.00 6.96 -2.87
CA LYS A 101 14.23 7.38 -3.54
C LYS A 101 13.96 7.52 -5.04
N CYS A 102 14.10 8.73 -5.54
CA CYS A 102 13.97 9.09 -6.94
C CYS A 102 15.13 8.52 -7.76
N GLU A 103 14.83 7.95 -8.93
CA GLU A 103 15.85 7.42 -9.84
C GLU A 103 15.77 8.04 -11.23
N GLY A 104 16.71 8.94 -11.52
CA GLY A 104 16.77 9.65 -12.79
C GLY A 104 15.59 10.60 -13.03
N LYS A 105 15.56 11.22 -14.21
CA LYS A 105 14.54 12.22 -14.57
C LYS A 105 13.18 11.60 -14.96
N ASN A 106 13.12 10.29 -15.17
CA ASN A 106 11.95 9.57 -15.67
C ASN A 106 11.18 8.82 -14.57
N ASP A 107 11.57 8.96 -13.31
CA ASP A 107 10.79 8.38 -12.21
C ASP A 107 9.47 9.13 -12.08
N LYS A 108 8.39 8.49 -12.54
CA LYS A 108 7.03 9.04 -12.52
C LYS A 108 6.55 9.50 -11.14
N TYR A 109 7.12 8.96 -10.05
CA TYR A 109 6.75 9.39 -8.70
C TYR A 109 7.47 10.68 -8.28
N CYS A 110 8.55 11.05 -8.96
CA CYS A 110 9.41 12.18 -8.58
C CYS A 110 9.41 13.33 -9.59
N GLN A 111 8.53 13.28 -10.59
CA GLN A 111 8.33 14.39 -11.53
C GLN A 111 7.65 15.57 -10.84
N ASP A 112 6.66 15.27 -10.00
CA ASP A 112 5.91 16.22 -9.21
C ASP A 112 5.61 15.57 -7.85
N SER A 113 5.83 16.31 -6.76
CA SER A 113 5.72 15.75 -5.41
C SER A 113 4.29 15.41 -5.03
N GLU A 114 3.34 16.22 -5.45
CA GLU A 114 1.93 16.02 -5.15
C GLU A 114 1.39 14.83 -5.95
N VAL A 115 1.61 14.81 -7.26
CA VAL A 115 1.20 13.69 -8.15
C VAL A 115 1.83 12.37 -7.68
N GLY A 116 3.12 12.39 -7.35
CA GLY A 116 3.82 11.22 -6.81
C GLY A 116 3.17 10.68 -5.56
N CYS A 117 2.87 11.56 -4.60
CA CYS A 117 2.19 11.17 -3.37
C CYS A 117 0.76 10.67 -3.61
N PHE A 118 0.01 11.27 -4.54
CA PHE A 118 -1.32 10.76 -4.92
C PHE A 118 -1.26 9.32 -5.47
N LEU A 119 -0.24 8.97 -6.26
CA LEU A 119 -0.06 7.59 -6.74
C LEU A 119 0.19 6.59 -5.60
N PHE A 120 0.83 7.04 -4.50
CA PHE A 120 1.02 6.22 -3.31
C PHE A 120 -0.22 6.16 -2.42
N LYS A 121 -0.99 7.26 -2.33
CA LYS A 121 -2.23 7.34 -1.57
C LYS A 121 -3.17 6.19 -1.93
N GLU A 122 -3.42 5.96 -3.22
CA GLU A 122 -4.32 4.91 -3.72
C GLU A 122 -3.92 3.49 -3.27
N LYS A 123 -2.64 3.28 -2.93
CA LYS A 123 -2.09 1.97 -2.58
C LYS A 123 -1.87 1.79 -1.09
N LEU A 124 -1.47 2.86 -0.40
CA LEU A 124 -0.89 2.79 0.95
C LEU A 124 -1.66 3.62 1.98
N ALA A 125 -2.48 4.59 1.55
CA ALA A 125 -3.13 5.55 2.43
C ALA A 125 -4.52 5.96 1.90
N ARG A 126 -5.31 4.99 1.43
CA ARG A 126 -6.46 5.22 0.53
C ARG A 126 -7.51 6.20 1.07
N ARG A 127 -7.77 6.21 2.39
CA ARG A 127 -8.71 7.16 3.02
C ARG A 127 -8.07 8.33 3.75
N LEU A 128 -6.74 8.36 3.84
CA LEU A 128 -6.05 9.47 4.49
C LEU A 128 -5.87 10.63 3.53
N LYS A 129 -5.80 11.84 4.06
CA LYS A 129 -5.54 13.05 3.27
C LYS A 129 -4.04 13.28 3.18
N LEU A 130 -3.56 13.77 2.04
CA LEU A 130 -2.18 14.24 1.90
C LEU A 130 -2.05 15.55 2.66
N VAL A 131 -1.21 15.58 3.70
CA VAL A 131 -1.01 16.78 4.55
C VAL A 131 0.31 17.48 4.25
N HIS A 132 1.31 16.73 3.79
CA HIS A 132 2.58 17.31 3.36
C HIS A 132 3.20 16.45 2.25
N ASN A 133 3.79 17.12 1.27
CA ASN A 133 4.58 16.50 0.22
C ASN A 133 5.81 17.37 -0.07
N SER A 134 6.93 16.72 -0.40
CA SER A 134 8.15 17.42 -0.80
C SER A 134 9.09 16.51 -1.59
N ILE A 135 9.91 17.11 -2.45
CA ILE A 135 11.07 16.46 -3.04
C ILE A 135 12.34 17.09 -2.47
N THR A 136 13.08 16.34 -1.65
CA THR A 136 14.34 16.79 -1.04
C THR A 136 15.51 16.46 -1.98
N ASP A 137 16.32 17.47 -2.31
CA ASP A 137 17.55 17.36 -3.11
C ASP A 137 17.39 16.64 -4.46
N LYS A 138 16.17 16.62 -5.04
CA LYS A 138 15.80 15.81 -6.22
C LYS A 138 16.08 14.30 -6.05
N LYS A 139 16.27 13.85 -4.82
CA LYS A 139 16.65 12.47 -4.48
C LYS A 139 15.54 11.73 -3.75
N TYR A 140 14.70 12.43 -3.00
CA TYR A 140 13.68 11.79 -2.18
C TYR A 140 12.35 12.48 -2.29
N LEU A 141 11.32 11.73 -2.68
CA LEU A 141 9.93 12.11 -2.47
C LEU A 141 9.53 11.73 -1.05
N ASN A 142 9.00 12.69 -0.29
CA ASN A 142 8.41 12.46 1.03
C ASN A 142 6.91 12.73 0.96
N CYS A 143 6.12 11.80 1.47
CA CYS A 143 4.66 11.92 1.54
C CYS A 143 4.19 11.67 2.96
N TYR A 144 3.35 12.57 3.45
CA TYR A 144 2.75 12.47 4.78
C TYR A 144 1.25 12.48 4.62
N PHE A 145 0.60 11.42 5.09
CA PHE A 145 -0.83 11.29 5.06
C PHE A 145 -1.37 11.20 6.48
N ASP A 146 -2.47 11.88 6.75
CA ASP A 146 -3.11 11.89 8.06
C ASP A 146 -4.64 11.94 7.95
N ILE A 147 -5.30 11.63 9.06
CA ILE A 147 -6.73 11.84 9.27
C ILE A 147 -7.01 13.32 9.56
N HIS A 148 -6.97 14.19 8.56
CA HIS A 148 -7.39 15.58 8.83
C HIS A 148 -8.92 15.66 9.03
N SER A 149 -9.33 15.73 10.30
CA SER A 149 -10.52 16.44 10.76
C SER A 149 -10.30 17.94 10.54
N GLU A 150 -11.35 18.66 10.19
CA GLU A 150 -11.34 20.12 9.98
C GLU A 150 -11.20 20.94 11.29
N GLU A 151 -10.63 20.36 12.36
CA GLU A 151 -10.57 20.97 13.71
C GLU A 151 -9.15 21.34 14.15
N MET A 152 -8.35 21.94 13.28
CA MET A 152 -7.05 22.49 13.69
C MET A 152 -6.71 23.85 13.04
N GLU A 153 -7.73 24.66 12.73
CA GLU A 153 -7.56 26.09 12.39
C GLU A 153 -8.41 27.05 13.26
N LEU A 154 -8.98 26.56 14.36
CA LEU A 154 -9.58 27.42 15.39
C LEU A 154 -9.17 26.89 16.75
N ASN A 155 -7.97 27.25 17.20
CA ASN A 155 -7.66 27.63 18.59
C ASN A 155 -6.15 27.86 18.76
N LEU A 156 -5.83 29.12 19.10
CA LEU A 156 -4.56 29.73 19.52
C LEU A 156 -3.68 30.33 18.43
#